data_AF-A0A507APK2-F1
#
_entry.id   AF-A0A507APK2-F1
#
_cell.length_a   1.000
_cell.length_b   1.000
_cell.length_c   1.000
_cell.angle_alpha   90.00
_cell.angle_beta   90.00
_cell.angle_gamma   90.00
#
_symmetry.space_group_name_H-M   'P 1'
#
loop_
_entity.id
_entity.type
_entity.pdbx_description
1 polymer ?
#
loop_
_entity_poly.entity_id
_entity_poly.type
_entity_poly.pdbx_seq_one_letter_code
_entity_poly.pdbx_strand_id
1 'polypeptide(L)'
;MAEGSQQAVIDSDLDRIPLPEYEEEDSYLPSKDDASLDFYEACADGDVDELASYIEEEHPDPRDLQYGLEHAAFAGNLATIRYLLERGVRLHRNAFHRKLSVTETTGGPKSQTIFHQAVPRVIQILELYLEFGWHPNQHWTDAASGTRDVFILECGSVLMEKALVEWLLDHGADPTTHTPIPIVDLAAMCHQVEVLDLLLSRGACVTEARPLQRLAILMGGRVGGGTVPPGPDPFGRFKTAEWCLDHGFDIHAVANVKDRCGIPIGMAEVPATALGLACAMLDFEYAEWLFDHGADPDTAKEIGPKLFGVFSNKANDQYIEFVRNLCTKRDSKQLDESSADDMSQQQ
;
A
#
# COMPACT_ATOMS: atom_id res chain seq x y z
N MET A 1 0.57 45.37 9.29
CA MET A 1 -0.07 44.46 8.34
C MET A 1 0.44 43.08 8.66
N ALA A 2 -0.33 42.34 9.44
CA ALA A 2 -0.07 40.97 9.83
C ALA A 2 -1.24 40.17 9.25
N GLU A 3 -1.01 39.49 8.15
CA GLU A 3 -1.99 38.56 7.58
C GLU A 3 -1.82 37.24 8.33
N GLY A 4 -2.89 36.87 9.05
CA GLY A 4 -2.97 35.60 9.75
C GLY A 4 -3.22 34.48 8.75
N SER A 5 -2.34 33.49 8.75
CA SER A 5 -2.63 32.18 8.19
C SER A 5 -3.76 31.54 8.99
N GLN A 6 -4.97 31.55 8.43
CA GLN A 6 -6.03 30.66 8.86
C GLN A 6 -5.66 29.25 8.40
N GLN A 7 -5.09 28.49 9.33
CA GLN A 7 -5.09 27.03 9.26
C GLN A 7 -6.57 26.61 9.28
N ALA A 8 -7.08 26.07 8.17
CA ALA A 8 -8.37 25.41 8.17
C ALA A 8 -8.28 24.22 9.12
N VAL A 9 -8.94 24.33 10.27
CA VAL A 9 -9.25 23.19 11.12
C VAL A 9 -10.27 22.37 10.33
N ILE A 10 -9.82 21.26 9.77
CA ILE A 10 -10.69 20.28 9.14
C ILE A 10 -11.53 19.66 10.26
N ASP A 11 -12.84 19.71 10.10
CA ASP A 11 -13.85 19.25 11.06
C ASP A 11 -13.76 17.72 11.13
N SER A 12 -13.15 17.20 12.20
CA SER A 12 -12.53 15.86 12.26
C SER A 12 -13.49 14.67 12.26
N ASP A 13 -14.81 14.90 12.29
CA ASP A 13 -15.81 13.83 12.40
C ASP A 13 -16.56 13.54 11.08
N LEU A 14 -16.37 14.34 10.02
CA LEU A 14 -16.95 14.10 8.69
C LEU A 14 -16.04 13.28 7.75
N ASP A 15 -14.79 13.07 8.13
CA ASP A 15 -13.74 12.55 7.24
C ASP A 15 -13.55 11.04 7.28
N ARG A 16 -14.24 10.33 8.19
CA ARG A 16 -14.00 8.91 8.43
C ARG A 16 -15.23 8.07 8.11
N ILE A 17 -15.02 7.00 7.33
CA ILE A 17 -16.04 5.98 7.13
C ILE A 17 -16.31 5.31 8.48
N PRO A 18 -17.57 5.24 8.92
CA PRO A 18 -17.89 4.76 10.26
C PRO A 18 -17.61 3.27 10.42
N LEU A 19 -17.51 2.86 11.68
CA LEU A 19 -17.53 1.45 12.05
C LEU A 19 -18.95 0.89 11.85
N PRO A 20 -19.07 -0.40 11.53
CA PRO A 20 -20.36 -1.06 11.72
C PRO A 20 -20.73 -1.05 13.21
N GLU A 21 -22.02 -0.93 13.50
CA GLU A 21 -22.56 -0.83 14.87
C GLU A 21 -22.18 -2.04 15.72
N TYR A 22 -22.06 -3.21 15.09
CA TYR A 22 -21.69 -4.43 15.79
C TYR A 22 -20.21 -4.49 16.21
N GLU A 23 -19.32 -3.65 15.68
CA GLU A 23 -17.93 -3.56 16.15
C GLU A 23 -17.73 -2.50 17.24
N GLU A 24 -18.70 -1.59 17.44
CA GLU A 24 -18.68 -0.64 18.55
C GLU A 24 -18.97 -1.33 19.89
N GLU A 25 -19.72 -2.43 19.85
CA GLU A 25 -19.98 -3.31 20.99
C GLU A 25 -19.09 -4.56 20.89
N ASP A 26 -18.01 -4.62 21.69
CA ASP A 26 -16.99 -5.71 21.77
C ASP A 26 -17.55 -7.16 21.92
N SER A 27 -18.87 -7.33 21.97
CA SER A 27 -19.58 -8.60 22.16
C SER A 27 -20.49 -9.01 21.01
N TYR A 28 -20.74 -8.18 19.99
CA TYR A 28 -21.66 -8.56 18.92
C TYR A 28 -20.94 -9.33 17.80
N LEU A 29 -21.36 -10.57 17.60
CA LEU A 29 -21.07 -11.33 16.40
C LEU A 29 -22.35 -11.36 15.56
N PRO A 30 -22.27 -11.21 14.23
CA PRO A 30 -23.41 -11.41 13.34
C PRO A 30 -24.15 -12.68 13.71
N SER A 31 -25.48 -12.63 13.68
CA SER A 31 -26.26 -13.78 14.10
C SER A 31 -25.92 -15.00 13.24
N LYS A 32 -25.89 -16.18 13.88
CA LYS A 32 -25.57 -17.46 13.24
C LYS A 32 -26.76 -18.41 13.22
N ASP A 33 -27.96 -17.90 13.49
CA ASP A 33 -29.17 -18.68 13.26
C ASP A 33 -29.40 -18.86 11.76
N ASP A 34 -30.10 -19.93 11.40
CA ASP A 34 -30.30 -20.33 10.01
C ASP A 34 -30.98 -19.23 9.19
N ALA A 35 -31.93 -18.48 9.77
CA ALA A 35 -32.65 -17.43 9.06
C ALA A 35 -31.75 -16.23 8.73
N SER A 36 -30.86 -15.85 9.65
CA SER A 36 -29.86 -14.80 9.37
C SER A 36 -28.83 -15.24 8.33
N LEU A 37 -28.42 -16.52 8.35
CA LEU A 37 -27.51 -17.06 7.34
C LEU A 37 -28.16 -17.06 5.95
N ASP A 38 -29.41 -17.52 5.84
CA ASP A 38 -30.19 -17.48 4.61
C ASP A 38 -30.32 -16.04 4.08
N PHE A 39 -30.55 -15.06 4.98
CA PHE A 39 -30.57 -13.64 4.64
C PHE A 39 -29.23 -13.13 4.07
N TYR A 40 -28.09 -13.51 4.66
CA TYR A 40 -26.77 -13.11 4.15
C TYR A 40 -26.45 -13.76 2.82
N GLU A 41 -26.91 -14.99 2.59
CA GLU A 41 -26.80 -15.68 1.30
C GLU A 41 -27.66 -14.97 0.25
N ALA A 42 -28.91 -14.63 0.54
CA ALA A 42 -29.76 -13.84 -0.36
C ALA A 42 -29.14 -12.48 -0.72
N CYS A 43 -28.50 -11.81 0.26
CA CYS A 43 -27.72 -10.60 -0.01
C CYS A 43 -26.56 -10.83 -1.00
N ALA A 44 -25.84 -11.94 -0.83
CA ALA A 44 -24.71 -12.34 -1.68
C ALA A 44 -25.12 -12.92 -3.04
N ASP A 45 -26.35 -13.39 -3.20
CA ASP A 45 -26.88 -13.91 -4.47
C ASP A 45 -27.57 -12.83 -5.30
N GLY A 46 -28.01 -11.74 -4.66
CA GLY A 46 -28.64 -10.62 -5.36
C GLY A 46 -30.15 -10.73 -5.47
N ASP A 47 -30.78 -11.62 -4.69
CA ASP A 47 -32.23 -11.80 -4.69
C ASP A 47 -32.92 -10.71 -3.85
N VAL A 48 -33.21 -9.59 -4.51
CA VAL A 48 -33.84 -8.42 -3.85
C VAL A 48 -35.27 -8.72 -3.41
N ASP A 49 -35.98 -9.63 -4.09
CA ASP A 49 -37.38 -9.94 -3.77
C ASP A 49 -37.47 -10.79 -2.50
N GLU A 50 -36.60 -11.80 -2.37
CA GLU A 50 -36.47 -12.61 -1.15
C GLU A 50 -35.99 -11.75 0.02
N LEU A 51 -34.96 -10.92 -0.20
CA LEU A 51 -34.47 -9.96 0.78
C LEU A 51 -35.56 -9.02 1.28
N ALA A 52 -36.38 -8.49 0.37
CA ALA A 52 -37.44 -7.56 0.72
C ALA A 52 -38.51 -8.23 1.58
N SER A 53 -38.89 -9.45 1.21
CA SER A 53 -39.86 -10.26 1.97
C SER A 53 -39.34 -10.52 3.38
N TYR A 54 -38.08 -10.95 3.52
CA TYR A 54 -37.45 -11.21 4.81
C TYR A 54 -37.43 -9.96 5.72
N ILE A 55 -37.02 -8.81 5.19
CA ILE A 55 -36.95 -7.56 5.98
C ILE A 55 -38.33 -7.10 6.45
N GLU A 56 -39.36 -7.31 5.63
CA GLU A 56 -40.73 -6.94 5.95
C GLU A 56 -41.39 -7.88 6.96
N GLU A 57 -41.04 -9.17 6.93
CA GLU A 57 -41.62 -10.19 7.81
C GLU A 57 -40.88 -10.33 9.14
N GLU A 58 -39.56 -10.40 9.11
CA GLU A 58 -38.73 -10.76 10.27
C GLU A 58 -38.18 -9.53 11.03
N HIS A 59 -38.19 -8.35 10.40
CA HIS A 59 -37.66 -7.10 10.96
C HIS A 59 -36.25 -7.27 11.56
N PRO A 60 -35.26 -7.67 10.76
CA PRO A 60 -33.92 -7.99 11.24
C PRO A 60 -33.26 -6.82 11.97
N ASP A 61 -32.32 -7.17 12.85
CA ASP A 61 -31.54 -6.18 13.57
C ASP A 61 -30.75 -5.30 12.58
N PRO A 62 -30.61 -3.98 12.81
CA PRO A 62 -29.78 -3.11 11.97
C PRO A 62 -28.36 -3.63 11.74
N ARG A 63 -27.79 -4.39 12.68
CA ARG A 63 -26.48 -5.02 12.57
C ARG A 63 -26.46 -6.16 11.55
N ASP A 64 -27.52 -6.95 11.48
CA ASP A 64 -27.65 -8.00 10.46
C ASP A 64 -27.80 -7.36 9.08
N LEU A 65 -28.54 -6.24 8.97
CA LEU A 65 -28.63 -5.47 7.71
C LEU A 65 -27.27 -4.92 7.25
N GLN A 66 -26.45 -4.40 8.18
CA GLN A 66 -25.08 -3.96 7.89
C GLN A 66 -24.19 -5.11 7.42
N TYR A 67 -24.30 -6.27 8.07
CA TYR A 67 -23.56 -7.46 7.65
C TYR A 67 -24.02 -7.98 6.27
N GLY A 68 -25.32 -7.91 5.98
CA GLY A 68 -25.89 -8.17 4.65
C GLY A 68 -25.34 -7.23 3.57
N LEU A 69 -25.15 -5.94 3.88
CA LEU A 69 -24.54 -4.96 2.97
C LEU A 69 -23.11 -5.37 2.59
N GLU A 70 -22.33 -5.89 3.52
CA GLU A 70 -20.99 -6.42 3.21
C GLU A 70 -21.07 -7.61 2.26
N HIS A 71 -21.94 -8.57 2.55
CA HIS A 71 -22.13 -9.75 1.70
C HIS A 71 -22.48 -9.34 0.26
N ALA A 72 -23.40 -8.39 0.11
CA ALA A 72 -23.76 -7.80 -1.18
C ALA A 72 -22.57 -7.11 -1.87
N ALA A 73 -21.77 -6.34 -1.14
CA ALA A 73 -20.58 -5.64 -1.66
C ALA A 73 -19.49 -6.61 -2.13
N PHE A 74 -19.20 -7.64 -1.35
CA PHE A 74 -18.20 -8.65 -1.68
C PHE A 74 -18.61 -9.58 -2.83
N ALA A 75 -19.91 -9.79 -3.04
CA ALA A 75 -20.45 -10.46 -4.21
C ALA A 75 -20.55 -9.54 -5.44
N GLY A 76 -20.67 -8.23 -5.21
CA GLY A 76 -20.84 -7.20 -6.23
C GLY A 76 -22.27 -7.06 -6.74
N ASN A 77 -23.25 -7.30 -5.88
CA ASN A 77 -24.67 -7.19 -6.22
C ASN A 77 -25.17 -5.76 -6.04
N LEU A 78 -25.04 -4.96 -7.11
CA LEU A 78 -25.41 -3.54 -7.10
C LEU A 78 -26.89 -3.31 -6.71
N ALA A 79 -27.79 -4.21 -7.11
CA ALA A 79 -29.22 -4.10 -6.80
C ALA A 79 -29.49 -4.22 -5.29
N THR A 80 -28.89 -5.23 -4.64
CA THR A 80 -28.97 -5.46 -3.19
C THR A 80 -28.30 -4.34 -2.40
N ILE A 81 -27.11 -3.91 -2.82
CA ILE A 81 -26.41 -2.78 -2.19
C ILE A 81 -27.30 -1.53 -2.21
N ARG A 82 -27.85 -1.19 -3.39
CA ARG A 82 -28.74 -0.04 -3.56
C ARG A 82 -29.95 -0.16 -2.66
N TYR A 83 -30.62 -1.31 -2.70
CA TYR A 83 -31.83 -1.55 -1.91
C TYR A 83 -31.61 -1.37 -0.40
N LEU A 84 -30.49 -1.90 0.13
CA LEU A 84 -30.14 -1.74 1.55
C LEU A 84 -29.83 -0.27 1.90
N LEU A 85 -29.05 0.42 1.07
CA LEU A 85 -28.71 1.83 1.28
C LEU A 85 -29.95 2.74 1.19
N GLU A 86 -30.89 2.49 0.27
CA GLU A 86 -32.15 3.23 0.14
C GLU A 86 -33.06 3.08 1.36
N ARG A 87 -32.96 1.95 2.09
CA ARG A 87 -33.66 1.72 3.36
C ARG A 87 -32.93 2.30 4.58
N GLY A 88 -31.83 3.03 4.35
CA GLY A 88 -31.10 3.74 5.41
C GLY A 88 -30.08 2.87 6.13
N VAL A 89 -29.69 1.71 5.59
CA VAL A 89 -28.53 0.99 6.10
C VAL A 89 -27.30 1.89 5.92
N ARG A 90 -26.62 2.19 7.02
CA ARG A 90 -25.46 3.08 7.04
C ARG A 90 -24.31 2.45 6.26
N LEU A 91 -23.70 3.17 5.33
CA LEU A 91 -22.44 2.74 4.71
C LEU A 91 -21.31 2.78 5.75
N HIS A 92 -20.55 1.69 5.88
CA HIS A 92 -19.50 1.54 6.88
C HIS A 92 -18.24 0.84 6.30
N ARG A 93 -17.12 0.86 7.04
CA ARG A 93 -15.81 0.39 6.53
C ARG A 93 -15.81 -1.05 6.03
N ASN A 94 -16.57 -1.93 6.68
CA ASN A 94 -16.58 -3.36 6.34
C ASN A 94 -17.19 -3.62 4.96
N ALA A 95 -17.95 -2.68 4.38
CA ALA A 95 -18.39 -2.75 2.99
C ALA A 95 -17.22 -2.63 1.98
N PHE A 96 -16.06 -2.10 2.39
CA PHE A 96 -14.84 -1.99 1.58
C PHE A 96 -13.80 -3.06 1.94
N HIS A 97 -13.64 -3.28 3.25
CA HIS A 97 -12.62 -4.17 3.82
C HIS A 97 -13.12 -4.77 5.13
N ARG A 98 -13.27 -6.10 5.18
CA ARG A 98 -13.75 -6.81 6.36
C ARG A 98 -12.73 -7.82 6.88
N LYS A 99 -12.77 -8.05 8.20
CA LYS A 99 -11.98 -9.07 8.87
C LYS A 99 -12.74 -10.40 8.86
N LEU A 100 -12.15 -11.43 8.26
CA LEU A 100 -12.68 -12.78 8.37
C LEU A 100 -12.24 -13.39 9.70
N SER A 101 -13.21 -13.85 10.50
CA SER A 101 -12.91 -14.63 11.70
C SER A 101 -12.19 -15.91 11.31
N VAL A 102 -11.03 -16.14 11.91
CA VAL A 102 -10.22 -17.35 11.71
C VAL A 102 -11.02 -18.54 12.24
N THR A 103 -11.50 -19.41 11.35
CA THR A 103 -11.73 -20.81 11.74
C THR A 103 -10.36 -21.42 12.03
N GLU A 104 -10.26 -22.24 13.09
CA GLU A 104 -9.09 -22.63 13.90
C GLU A 104 -7.86 -23.26 13.19
N THR A 105 -7.63 -23.02 11.90
CA THR A 105 -6.52 -23.61 11.13
C THR A 105 -5.48 -22.55 10.75
N THR A 106 -4.53 -22.36 11.67
CA THR A 106 -3.09 -22.01 11.47
C THR A 106 -2.66 -20.78 10.65
N GLY A 107 -3.57 -19.93 10.16
CA GLY A 107 -3.24 -18.63 9.59
C GLY A 107 -3.93 -17.52 10.38
N GLY A 108 -3.22 -16.45 10.74
CA GLY A 108 -3.81 -15.29 11.43
C GLY A 108 -5.02 -14.68 10.69
N PRO A 109 -5.66 -13.64 11.27
CA PRO A 109 -6.87 -13.03 10.70
C PRO A 109 -6.66 -12.68 9.23
N LYS A 110 -7.50 -13.26 8.35
CA LYS A 110 -7.52 -12.94 6.93
C LYS A 110 -8.43 -11.73 6.75
N SER A 111 -7.94 -10.68 6.13
CA SER A 111 -8.79 -9.57 5.67
C SER A 111 -9.22 -9.81 4.23
N GLN A 112 -10.46 -9.44 3.90
CA GLN A 112 -10.97 -9.42 2.54
C GLN A 112 -11.25 -7.97 2.14
N THR A 113 -10.98 -7.59 0.89
CA THR A 113 -11.36 -6.28 0.35
C THR A 113 -12.04 -6.42 -1.02
N ILE A 114 -12.99 -5.52 -1.31
CA ILE A 114 -13.67 -5.46 -2.61
C ILE A 114 -12.70 -5.14 -3.75
N PHE A 115 -11.53 -4.56 -3.47
CA PHE A 115 -10.51 -4.20 -4.45
C PHE A 115 -9.78 -5.39 -5.08
N HIS A 116 -10.07 -6.63 -4.63
CA HIS A 116 -9.63 -7.84 -5.33
C HIS A 116 -10.62 -8.31 -6.40
N GLN A 117 -11.78 -7.67 -6.53
CA GLN A 117 -12.74 -7.94 -7.59
C GLN A 117 -12.31 -7.27 -8.91
N ALA A 118 -12.99 -7.61 -10.02
CA ALA A 118 -12.71 -6.99 -11.31
C ALA A 118 -12.97 -5.47 -11.29
N VAL A 119 -12.03 -4.67 -11.82
CA VAL A 119 -12.07 -3.20 -11.78
C VAL A 119 -13.41 -2.59 -12.23
N PRO A 120 -14.05 -3.00 -13.34
CA PRO A 120 -15.34 -2.42 -13.74
C PRO A 120 -16.43 -2.59 -12.67
N ARG A 121 -16.42 -3.72 -11.96
CA ARG A 121 -17.37 -4.00 -10.88
C ARG A 121 -17.08 -3.15 -9.65
N VAL A 122 -15.80 -3.02 -9.27
CA VAL A 122 -15.39 -2.14 -8.18
C VAL A 122 -15.83 -0.71 -8.45
N ILE A 123 -15.59 -0.20 -9.67
CA ILE A 123 -16.02 1.15 -10.07
C ILE A 123 -17.53 1.31 -9.91
N GLN A 124 -18.35 0.36 -10.37
CA GLN A 124 -19.81 0.42 -10.21
C GLN A 124 -20.25 0.44 -8.74
N ILE A 125 -19.58 -0.29 -7.87
CA ILE A 125 -19.86 -0.26 -6.42
C ILE A 125 -19.49 1.11 -5.85
N LEU A 126 -18.34 1.67 -6.23
CA LEU A 126 -17.91 2.98 -5.74
C LEU A 126 -18.78 4.13 -6.26
N GLU A 127 -19.22 4.07 -7.52
CA GLU A 127 -20.22 4.99 -8.08
C GLU A 127 -21.50 4.99 -7.25
N LEU A 128 -21.98 3.79 -6.90
CA LEU A 128 -23.12 3.64 -6.02
C LEU A 128 -22.84 4.24 -4.63
N TYR A 129 -21.67 3.99 -4.03
CA TYR A 129 -21.34 4.58 -2.74
C TYR A 129 -21.25 6.11 -2.77
N LEU A 130 -20.76 6.71 -3.87
CA LEU A 130 -20.79 8.17 -4.07
C LEU A 130 -22.23 8.71 -4.05
N GLU A 131 -23.19 8.01 -4.67
CA GLU A 131 -24.62 8.39 -4.62
C GLU A 131 -25.15 8.44 -3.17
N PHE A 132 -24.60 7.61 -2.29
CA PHE A 132 -24.95 7.54 -0.86
C PHE A 132 -23.98 8.30 0.05
N GLY A 133 -23.25 9.28 -0.50
CA GLY A 133 -22.50 10.27 0.27
C GLY A 133 -21.10 9.83 0.72
N TRP A 134 -20.59 8.71 0.20
CA TRP A 134 -19.16 8.40 0.33
C TRP A 134 -18.32 9.40 -0.46
N HIS A 135 -17.08 9.64 0.00
CA HIS A 135 -16.10 10.46 -0.71
C HIS A 135 -14.73 9.75 -0.77
N PRO A 136 -13.97 9.83 -1.87
CA PRO A 136 -12.68 9.11 -1.99
C PRO A 136 -11.62 9.47 -0.94
N ASN A 137 -11.70 10.67 -0.36
CA ASN A 137 -10.81 11.10 0.72
C ASN A 137 -11.29 10.68 2.12
N GLN A 138 -12.42 9.97 2.23
CA GLN A 138 -12.81 9.39 3.50
C GLN A 138 -11.92 8.19 3.82
N HIS A 139 -11.29 8.23 4.99
CA HIS A 139 -10.41 7.18 5.45
C HIS A 139 -11.15 6.18 6.33
N TRP A 140 -10.58 5.00 6.53
CA TRP A 140 -11.01 4.06 7.56
C TRP A 140 -9.81 3.54 8.35
N THR A 141 -10.00 3.20 9.62
CA THR A 141 -8.96 2.47 10.34
C THR A 141 -8.95 1.02 9.88
N ASP A 142 -7.79 0.55 9.44
CA ASP A 142 -7.58 -0.84 9.06
C ASP A 142 -7.94 -1.78 10.21
N ALA A 143 -8.87 -2.71 9.94
CA ALA A 143 -9.38 -3.68 10.91
C ALA A 143 -8.29 -4.66 11.40
N ALA A 144 -7.19 -4.82 10.65
CA ALA A 144 -6.08 -5.68 11.03
C ALA A 144 -5.09 -5.00 11.98
N SER A 145 -4.75 -3.73 11.73
CA SER A 145 -3.77 -2.97 12.53
C SER A 145 -4.36 -2.09 13.61
N GLY A 146 -5.65 -1.74 13.55
CA GLY A 146 -6.40 -0.99 14.56
C GLY A 146 -5.86 0.43 14.87
N THR A 147 -4.85 0.89 14.15
CA THR A 147 -4.02 2.05 14.54
C THR A 147 -3.71 2.99 13.38
N ARG A 148 -3.94 2.56 12.13
CA ARG A 148 -3.65 3.35 10.94
C ARG A 148 -4.92 3.63 10.16
N ASP A 149 -5.16 4.91 9.94
CA ASP A 149 -6.12 5.37 8.95
C ASP A 149 -5.57 5.13 7.54
N VAL A 150 -6.41 4.53 6.70
CA VAL A 150 -6.11 4.14 5.33
C VAL A 150 -7.06 4.91 4.41
N PHE A 151 -6.47 5.64 3.47
CA PHE A 151 -7.19 6.22 2.34
C PHE A 151 -7.29 5.17 1.23
N ILE A 152 -8.39 5.16 0.48
CA ILE A 152 -8.61 4.17 -0.58
C ILE A 152 -7.48 4.19 -1.63
N LEU A 153 -6.98 5.37 -1.95
CA LEU A 153 -5.93 5.58 -2.94
C LEU A 153 -4.57 5.01 -2.50
N GLU A 154 -4.41 4.70 -1.21
CA GLU A 154 -3.20 4.10 -0.64
C GLU A 154 -3.25 2.58 -0.54
N CYS A 155 -4.40 1.99 -0.88
CA CYS A 155 -4.55 0.55 -0.86
C CYS A 155 -3.67 -0.06 -1.98
N GLY A 156 -2.80 -1.00 -1.62
CA GLY A 156 -1.87 -1.62 -2.58
C GLY A 156 -2.59 -2.25 -3.77
N SER A 157 -3.73 -2.90 -3.55
CA SER A 157 -4.55 -3.49 -4.62
C SER A 157 -5.19 -2.43 -5.53
N VAL A 158 -5.47 -1.23 -5.01
CA VAL A 158 -5.94 -0.09 -5.80
C VAL A 158 -4.80 0.45 -6.66
N LEU A 159 -3.62 0.66 -6.08
CA LEU A 159 -2.42 1.16 -6.79
C LEU A 159 -1.90 0.21 -7.87
N MET A 160 -2.29 -1.07 -7.84
CA MET A 160 -2.00 -2.03 -8.91
C MET A 160 -2.89 -1.86 -10.15
N GLU A 161 -4.02 -1.13 -10.01
CA GLU A 161 -5.06 -1.05 -11.03
C GLU A 161 -5.19 0.39 -11.55
N LYS A 162 -4.44 0.72 -12.62
CA LYS A 162 -4.40 2.08 -13.19
C LYS A 162 -5.77 2.69 -13.43
N ALA A 163 -6.71 1.92 -14.01
CA ALA A 163 -8.05 2.42 -14.32
C ALA A 163 -8.85 2.80 -13.06
N LEU A 164 -8.64 2.08 -11.95
CA LEU A 164 -9.26 2.40 -10.68
C LEU A 164 -8.62 3.65 -10.04
N VAL A 165 -7.29 3.77 -10.10
CA VAL A 165 -6.57 4.97 -9.65
C VAL A 165 -7.03 6.21 -10.43
N GLU A 166 -7.12 6.11 -11.76
CA GLU A 166 -7.59 7.18 -12.63
C GLU A 166 -9.01 7.61 -12.27
N TRP A 167 -9.92 6.64 -12.12
CA TRP A 167 -11.29 6.91 -11.71
C TRP A 167 -11.35 7.61 -10.34
N LEU A 168 -10.59 7.16 -9.35
CA LEU A 168 -10.56 7.79 -8.03
C LEU A 168 -10.08 9.24 -8.09
N LEU A 169 -9.00 9.50 -8.83
CA LEU A 169 -8.46 10.85 -9.02
C LEU A 169 -9.44 11.75 -9.78
N ASP A 170 -10.18 11.22 -10.76
CA ASP A 170 -11.24 11.95 -11.47
C ASP A 170 -12.43 12.30 -10.58
N HIS A 171 -12.64 11.54 -9.49
CA HIS A 171 -13.71 11.75 -8.52
C HIS A 171 -13.22 12.45 -7.23
N GLY A 172 -12.07 13.13 -7.28
CA GLY A 172 -11.61 14.00 -6.21
C GLY A 172 -10.76 13.34 -5.14
N ALA A 173 -10.27 12.11 -5.37
CA ALA A 173 -9.21 11.56 -4.53
C ALA A 173 -7.98 12.47 -4.57
N ASP A 174 -7.44 12.82 -3.41
CA ASP A 174 -6.30 13.71 -3.27
C ASP A 174 -4.99 12.88 -3.23
N PRO A 175 -4.10 13.00 -4.23
CA PRO A 175 -2.82 12.29 -4.23
C PRO A 175 -1.78 12.94 -3.30
N THR A 176 -2.14 13.99 -2.56
CA THR A 176 -1.29 14.68 -1.60
C THR A 176 -1.62 14.36 -0.15
N THR A 177 -2.55 13.42 0.10
CA THR A 177 -2.94 12.99 1.44
C THR A 177 -1.72 12.77 2.32
N HIS A 178 -1.70 13.46 3.46
CA HIS A 178 -0.58 13.45 4.40
C HIS A 178 -0.60 12.17 5.21
N THR A 179 -0.20 11.06 4.60
CA THR A 179 -0.09 9.80 5.29
C THR A 179 1.35 9.48 5.67
N PRO A 180 1.52 8.46 6.53
CA PRO A 180 2.84 8.03 6.88
C PRO A 180 3.71 7.64 5.67
N ILE A 181 3.14 7.30 4.52
CA ILE A 181 3.97 6.89 3.38
C ILE A 181 3.50 7.71 2.20
N PRO A 182 4.36 8.55 1.59
CA PRO A 182 4.00 9.26 0.37
C PRO A 182 3.41 8.30 -0.65
N ILE A 183 2.32 8.67 -1.31
CA ILE A 183 1.65 7.76 -2.25
C ILE A 183 2.56 7.29 -3.39
N VAL A 184 3.53 8.12 -3.78
CA VAL A 184 4.57 7.80 -4.76
C VAL A 184 5.44 6.62 -4.30
N ASP A 185 5.76 6.56 -3.01
CA ASP A 185 6.48 5.42 -2.42
C ASP A 185 5.64 4.14 -2.53
N LEU A 186 4.35 4.22 -2.18
CA LEU A 186 3.44 3.06 -2.26
C LEU A 186 3.26 2.58 -3.71
N ALA A 187 3.11 3.49 -4.66
CA ALA A 187 2.96 3.15 -6.08
C ALA A 187 4.24 2.53 -6.66
N ALA A 188 5.42 3.02 -6.25
CA ALA A 188 6.70 2.44 -6.64
C ALA A 188 6.84 1.00 -6.11
N MET A 189 6.33 0.73 -4.90
CA MET A 189 6.29 -0.62 -4.32
C MET A 189 5.38 -1.58 -5.09
N CYS A 190 4.37 -1.07 -5.80
CA CYS A 190 3.50 -1.84 -6.70
C CYS A 190 4.10 -2.01 -8.11
N HIS A 191 5.22 -1.34 -8.40
CA HIS A 191 5.95 -1.38 -9.66
C HIS A 191 5.14 -0.97 -10.90
N GLN A 192 4.19 -0.06 -10.72
CA GLN A 192 3.33 0.47 -11.77
C GLN A 192 3.78 1.87 -12.19
N VAL A 193 4.72 1.97 -13.14
CA VAL A 193 5.23 3.28 -13.62
C VAL A 193 4.13 4.14 -14.23
N GLU A 194 3.14 3.50 -14.87
CA GLU A 194 2.00 4.20 -15.48
C GLU A 194 1.08 4.80 -14.41
N VAL A 195 1.04 4.23 -13.21
CA VAL A 195 0.34 4.80 -12.03
C VAL A 195 1.16 5.92 -11.41
N LEU A 196 2.49 5.78 -11.36
CA LEU A 196 3.38 6.85 -10.90
C LEU A 196 3.25 8.10 -11.78
N ASP A 197 3.29 7.95 -13.11
CA ASP A 197 3.06 9.04 -14.07
C ASP A 197 1.71 9.72 -13.83
N LEU A 198 0.66 8.91 -13.65
CA LEU A 198 -0.68 9.41 -13.39
C LEU A 198 -0.73 10.21 -12.09
N LEU A 199 -0.19 9.68 -10.99
CA LEU A 199 -0.15 10.36 -9.69
C LEU A 199 0.59 11.70 -9.78
N LEU A 200 1.78 11.73 -10.42
CA LEU A 200 2.52 12.96 -10.64
C LEU A 200 1.74 13.97 -11.48
N SER A 201 1.06 13.51 -12.54
CA SER A 201 0.23 14.37 -13.40
C SER A 201 -0.96 14.98 -12.65
N ARG A 202 -1.40 14.35 -11.55
CA ARG A 202 -2.45 14.84 -10.65
C ARG A 202 -1.92 15.57 -9.42
N GLY A 203 -0.61 15.85 -9.36
CA GLY A 203 -0.01 16.70 -8.32
C GLY A 203 0.47 15.95 -7.09
N ALA A 204 0.68 14.63 -7.16
CA ALA A 204 1.28 13.88 -6.05
C ALA A 204 2.60 14.50 -5.58
N CYS A 205 2.77 14.60 -4.26
CA CYS A 205 3.96 15.21 -3.67
C CYS A 205 5.16 14.25 -3.69
N VAL A 206 6.30 14.73 -4.19
CA VAL A 206 7.56 13.96 -4.29
C VAL A 206 8.62 14.36 -3.26
N THR A 207 8.47 15.50 -2.58
CA THR A 207 9.51 16.09 -1.71
C THR A 207 10.00 15.12 -0.63
N GLU A 208 9.07 14.42 0.00
CA GLU A 208 9.35 13.44 1.06
C GLU A 208 9.40 12.00 0.57
N ALA A 209 9.16 11.77 -0.73
CA ALA A 209 9.19 10.44 -1.32
C ALA A 209 10.63 9.92 -1.43
N ARG A 210 10.79 8.63 -1.15
CA ARG A 210 12.05 7.87 -1.14
C ARG A 210 11.84 6.51 -1.84
N PRO A 211 11.37 6.50 -3.10
CA PRO A 211 10.94 5.26 -3.77
C PRO A 211 12.11 4.29 -3.97
N LEU A 212 13.33 4.77 -4.25
CA LEU A 212 14.51 3.91 -4.40
C LEU A 212 14.83 3.12 -3.12
N GLN A 213 14.68 3.74 -1.95
CA GLN A 213 14.83 3.10 -0.64
C GLN A 213 13.71 2.10 -0.38
N ARG A 214 12.48 2.39 -0.81
CA ARG A 214 11.33 1.46 -0.68
C ARG A 214 11.54 0.20 -1.51
N LEU A 215 12.02 0.36 -2.75
CA LEU A 215 12.37 -0.74 -3.63
C LEU A 215 13.49 -1.62 -3.04
N ALA A 216 14.43 -1.04 -2.29
CA ALA A 216 15.49 -1.77 -1.60
C ALA A 216 14.99 -2.62 -0.41
N ILE A 217 13.97 -2.13 0.30
CA ILE A 217 13.46 -2.79 1.52
C ILE A 217 12.59 -4.02 1.19
N LEU A 218 11.92 -4.03 0.02
CA LEU A 218 10.86 -4.99 -0.27
C LEU A 218 11.30 -6.40 -0.70
N MET A 219 12.59 -6.65 -0.96
CA MET A 219 13.14 -7.97 -1.32
C MET A 219 12.20 -8.85 -2.17
N GLY A 220 12.28 -8.70 -3.49
CA GLY A 220 11.88 -9.72 -4.49
C GLY A 220 10.70 -10.62 -4.15
N GLY A 221 9.48 -10.06 -4.05
CA GLY A 221 8.24 -10.82 -4.26
C GLY A 221 7.60 -11.53 -3.08
N ARG A 222 7.51 -10.88 -1.91
CA ARG A 222 6.50 -11.24 -0.90
C ARG A 222 5.52 -10.11 -0.62
N VAL A 223 4.95 -9.53 -1.67
CA VAL A 223 3.61 -8.93 -1.52
C VAL A 223 2.62 -10.08 -1.71
N GLY A 224 2.12 -10.66 -0.60
CA GLY A 224 1.01 -11.63 -0.64
C GLY A 224 1.33 -13.14 -0.61
N GLY A 225 2.54 -13.55 -0.21
CA GLY A 225 2.84 -14.98 0.04
C GLY A 225 2.89 -15.90 -1.20
N GLY A 226 2.89 -15.33 -2.40
CA GLY A 226 3.10 -16.06 -3.66
C GLY A 226 4.59 -16.32 -3.95
N THR A 227 4.86 -17.34 -4.75
CA THR A 227 6.19 -17.62 -5.31
C THR A 227 6.54 -16.62 -6.40
N VAL A 228 7.75 -16.06 -6.34
CA VAL A 228 8.33 -15.17 -7.36
C VAL A 228 8.30 -15.86 -8.73
N PRO A 229 7.74 -15.23 -9.78
CA PRO A 229 7.88 -15.71 -11.15
C PRO A 229 9.37 -15.79 -11.53
N PRO A 230 9.84 -16.84 -12.23
CA PRO A 230 11.21 -16.87 -12.73
C PRO A 230 11.40 -15.85 -13.86
N GLY A 231 12.43 -14.98 -13.75
CA GLY A 231 12.78 -13.97 -14.76
C GLY A 231 13.76 -12.93 -14.19
N PRO A 232 14.41 -12.10 -15.04
CA PRO A 232 15.41 -11.11 -14.61
C PRO A 232 14.81 -9.87 -13.91
N ASP A 233 13.50 -9.61 -14.07
CA ASP A 233 12.78 -8.58 -13.31
C ASP A 233 11.31 -8.96 -13.20
N PRO A 234 10.95 -9.98 -12.39
CA PRO A 234 9.61 -10.53 -12.38
C PRO A 234 8.54 -9.57 -11.86
N PHE A 235 8.94 -8.40 -11.38
CA PHE A 235 8.06 -7.40 -10.81
C PHE A 235 8.22 -6.01 -11.42
N GLY A 236 9.12 -5.76 -12.37
CA GLY A 236 9.32 -4.41 -12.92
C GLY A 236 10.02 -3.44 -11.95
N ARG A 237 10.77 -3.98 -10.98
CA ARG A 237 11.49 -3.20 -9.97
C ARG A 237 12.54 -2.31 -10.62
N PHE A 238 13.34 -2.84 -11.54
CA PHE A 238 14.41 -2.07 -12.17
C PHE A 238 13.83 -1.02 -13.10
N LYS A 239 12.78 -1.34 -13.85
CA LYS A 239 12.02 -0.35 -14.65
C LYS A 239 11.50 0.80 -13.77
N THR A 240 11.00 0.49 -12.58
CA THR A 240 10.53 1.50 -11.63
C THR A 240 11.68 2.34 -11.07
N ALA A 241 12.83 1.71 -10.78
CA ALA A 241 14.01 2.42 -10.29
C ALA A 241 14.62 3.34 -11.36
N GLU A 242 14.69 2.89 -12.62
CA GLU A 242 15.06 3.72 -13.79
C GLU A 242 14.11 4.92 -13.90
N TRP A 243 12.80 4.68 -13.86
CA TRP A 243 11.80 5.75 -13.87
C TRP A 243 12.04 6.76 -12.74
N CYS A 244 12.42 6.30 -11.54
CA CYS A 244 12.75 7.21 -10.44
C CYS A 244 13.97 8.09 -10.77
N LEU A 245 15.04 7.52 -11.31
CA LEU A 245 16.22 8.30 -11.70
C LEU A 245 15.89 9.32 -12.79
N ASP A 246 15.11 8.92 -13.80
CA ASP A 246 14.66 9.79 -14.90
C ASP A 246 13.81 10.97 -14.41
N HIS A 247 13.10 10.80 -13.29
CA HIS A 247 12.28 11.83 -12.64
C HIS A 247 13.04 12.60 -11.55
N GLY A 248 14.36 12.44 -11.46
CA GLY A 248 15.23 13.23 -10.59
C GLY A 248 15.22 12.81 -9.12
N PHE A 249 14.77 11.59 -8.81
CA PHE A 249 14.93 11.05 -7.46
C PHE A 249 16.41 10.82 -7.16
N ASP A 250 16.90 11.41 -6.07
CA ASP A 250 18.30 11.35 -5.69
C ASP A 250 18.70 9.94 -5.22
N ILE A 251 19.62 9.30 -5.96
CA ILE A 251 20.16 7.97 -5.65
C ILE A 251 20.95 7.95 -4.33
N HIS A 252 21.44 9.11 -3.88
CA HIS A 252 22.17 9.29 -2.63
C HIS A 252 21.27 9.79 -1.49
N ALA A 253 19.97 9.95 -1.72
CA ALA A 253 19.06 10.42 -0.69
C ALA A 253 19.14 9.53 0.55
N VAL A 254 19.16 10.17 1.71
CA VAL A 254 19.20 9.50 3.01
C VAL A 254 17.80 9.54 3.61
N ALA A 255 17.32 8.38 4.07
CA ALA A 255 16.04 8.26 4.75
C ALA A 255 16.17 7.44 6.03
N ASN A 256 15.43 7.82 7.07
CA ASN A 256 15.35 7.02 8.30
C ASN A 256 14.51 5.77 8.05
N VAL A 257 15.04 4.60 8.45
CA VAL A 257 14.35 3.30 8.31
C VAL A 257 13.26 3.10 9.37
N LYS A 258 13.12 4.03 10.32
CA LYS A 258 12.03 4.00 11.29
C LYS A 258 10.77 4.55 10.63
N ASP A 259 9.80 3.67 10.39
CA ASP A 259 8.39 3.88 10.80
C ASP A 259 7.38 3.12 9.96
N ARG A 260 7.70 2.64 8.76
CA ARG A 260 6.61 2.57 7.77
C ARG A 260 6.52 1.31 6.91
N CYS A 261 7.46 0.37 6.97
CA CYS A 261 7.41 -0.83 6.12
C CYS A 261 6.73 -2.06 6.75
N GLY A 262 6.15 -1.95 7.96
CA GLY A 262 5.56 -3.11 8.65
C GLY A 262 6.56 -4.24 8.95
N ILE A 263 7.85 -3.99 8.72
CA ILE A 263 8.93 -4.91 9.02
C ILE A 263 9.15 -4.86 10.53
N PRO A 264 8.92 -5.96 11.25
CA PRO A 264 9.11 -6.03 12.69
C PRO A 264 10.61 -6.21 12.96
N ILE A 265 11.42 -5.24 12.54
CA ILE A 265 12.77 -5.18 13.03
C ILE A 265 12.82 -3.96 13.95
N GLY A 266 13.08 -4.21 15.24
CA GLY A 266 13.28 -3.19 16.28
C GLY A 266 14.55 -2.36 16.05
N MET A 267 14.74 -1.90 14.82
CA MET A 267 15.88 -1.09 14.40
C MET A 267 15.61 0.32 14.87
N ALA A 268 16.59 0.87 15.57
CA ALA A 268 16.70 2.29 15.79
C ALA A 268 16.62 3.04 14.44
N GLU A 269 16.36 4.34 14.49
CA GLU A 269 16.45 5.24 13.33
C GLU A 269 17.85 5.15 12.71
N VAL A 270 18.03 4.25 11.74
CA VAL A 270 19.26 4.19 10.96
C VAL A 270 19.01 4.97 9.68
N PRO A 271 19.55 6.19 9.54
CA PRO A 271 19.55 6.89 8.26
C PRO A 271 20.38 6.07 7.25
N ALA A 272 19.79 5.75 6.10
CA ALA A 272 20.44 4.93 5.07
C ALA A 272 20.09 5.42 3.66
N THR A 273 21.02 5.20 2.72
CA THR A 273 20.80 5.33 1.28
C THR A 273 20.11 4.07 0.74
N ALA A 274 19.59 4.13 -0.49
CA ALA A 274 19.03 2.95 -1.16
C ALA A 274 20.07 1.82 -1.27
N LEU A 275 21.33 2.15 -1.56
CA LEU A 275 22.42 1.17 -1.64
C LEU A 275 22.72 0.54 -0.28
N GLY A 276 22.82 1.36 0.77
CA GLY A 276 23.03 0.86 2.13
C GLY A 276 21.94 -0.11 2.57
N LEU A 277 20.68 0.18 2.21
CA LEU A 277 19.54 -0.70 2.47
C LEU A 277 19.58 -1.98 1.65
N ALA A 278 19.84 -1.90 0.35
CA ALA A 278 19.93 -3.07 -0.53
C ALA A 278 21.01 -4.04 -0.03
N CYS A 279 22.20 -3.54 0.30
CA CYS A 279 23.25 -4.36 0.91
C CYS A 279 22.80 -4.97 2.23
N ALA A 280 22.15 -4.21 3.11
CA ALA A 280 21.68 -4.71 4.40
C ALA A 280 20.55 -5.75 4.29
N MET A 281 19.77 -5.72 3.23
CA MET A 281 18.77 -6.73 2.92
C MET A 281 19.36 -7.93 2.17
N LEU A 282 20.66 -7.91 1.86
CA LEU A 282 21.38 -8.87 1.02
C LEU A 282 20.81 -8.96 -0.41
N ASP A 283 20.21 -7.87 -0.89
CA ASP A 283 19.74 -7.70 -2.26
C ASP A 283 20.91 -7.26 -3.15
N PHE A 284 21.87 -8.16 -3.35
CA PHE A 284 23.09 -7.84 -4.06
C PHE A 284 22.83 -7.46 -5.53
N GLU A 285 21.77 -7.98 -6.13
CA GLU A 285 21.39 -7.62 -7.50
C GLU A 285 20.95 -6.16 -7.58
N TYR A 286 20.04 -5.71 -6.68
CA TYR A 286 19.65 -4.31 -6.64
C TYR A 286 20.79 -3.39 -6.20
N ALA A 287 21.66 -3.86 -5.30
CA ALA A 287 22.84 -3.12 -4.87
C ALA A 287 23.87 -2.93 -6.01
N GLU A 288 24.13 -3.95 -6.83
CA GLU A 288 24.98 -3.82 -8.02
C GLU A 288 24.34 -2.86 -9.03
N TRP A 289 23.02 -2.96 -9.26
CA TRP A 289 22.32 -2.03 -10.13
C TRP A 289 22.45 -0.59 -9.65
N LEU A 290 22.20 -0.31 -8.36
CA LEU A 290 22.36 1.03 -7.78
C LEU A 290 23.80 1.54 -7.94
N PHE A 291 24.79 0.69 -7.71
CA PHE A 291 26.21 1.03 -7.89
C PHE A 291 26.53 1.39 -9.34
N ASP A 292 26.04 0.62 -10.31
CA ASP A 292 26.25 0.90 -11.73
C ASP A 292 25.53 2.18 -12.19
N HIS A 293 24.52 2.64 -11.43
CA HIS A 293 23.84 3.93 -11.62
C HIS A 293 24.43 5.08 -10.77
N GLY A 294 25.63 4.88 -10.21
CA GLY A 294 26.40 5.94 -9.55
C GLY A 294 26.23 6.02 -8.03
N ALA A 295 25.52 5.08 -7.39
CA ALA A 295 25.43 5.06 -5.93
C ALA A 295 26.81 4.84 -5.29
N ASP A 296 27.12 5.63 -4.26
CA ASP A 296 28.42 5.59 -3.59
C ASP A 296 28.49 4.43 -2.57
N PRO A 297 29.37 3.42 -2.78
CA PRO A 297 29.49 2.28 -1.88
C PRO A 297 30.01 2.63 -0.49
N ASP A 298 30.64 3.80 -0.30
CA ASP A 298 31.05 4.24 1.04
C ASP A 298 29.85 4.48 1.97
N THR A 299 28.70 4.88 1.40
CA THR A 299 27.45 5.07 2.16
C THR A 299 26.92 3.78 2.76
N ALA A 300 27.29 2.62 2.19
CA ALA A 300 26.89 1.34 2.74
C ALA A 300 27.69 1.00 4.00
N LYS A 301 29.00 1.29 4.08
CA LYS A 301 29.93 0.79 5.11
C LYS A 301 29.46 0.88 6.56
N GLU A 302 28.72 1.94 6.90
CA GLU A 302 28.26 2.18 8.26
C GLU A 302 26.91 1.53 8.62
N ILE A 303 26.18 1.04 7.62
CA ILE A 303 24.80 0.60 7.76
C ILE A 303 24.74 -0.84 8.28
N GLY A 304 25.53 -1.73 7.69
CA GLY A 304 25.53 -3.16 8.05
C GLY A 304 25.80 -3.41 9.53
N PRO A 305 26.87 -2.88 10.14
CA PRO A 305 27.13 -3.09 11.57
C PRO A 305 26.00 -2.57 12.48
N LYS A 306 25.30 -1.50 12.08
CA LYS A 306 24.17 -0.92 12.83
C LYS A 306 22.91 -1.77 12.70
N LEU A 307 22.70 -2.42 11.57
CA LEU A 307 21.52 -3.27 11.32
C LEU A 307 21.76 -4.74 11.74
N PHE A 308 22.98 -5.25 11.59
CA PHE A 308 23.34 -6.65 11.81
C PHE A 308 23.79 -7.00 13.23
N GLY A 309 23.69 -6.08 14.20
CA GLY A 309 24.02 -6.33 15.61
C GLY A 309 23.27 -7.52 16.27
N VAL A 310 22.33 -8.13 15.55
CA VAL A 310 21.46 -9.25 15.98
C VAL A 310 21.50 -10.46 15.02
N PHE A 311 22.13 -10.37 13.85
CA PHE A 311 22.10 -11.43 12.83
C PHE A 311 23.33 -12.36 12.88
N SER A 312 23.21 -13.56 12.27
CA SER A 312 24.29 -14.55 12.25
C SER A 312 25.56 -14.03 11.56
N ASN A 313 26.74 -14.42 12.06
CA ASN A 313 28.05 -14.02 11.53
C ASN A 313 28.17 -14.15 9.99
N LYS A 314 27.54 -15.18 9.40
CA LYS A 314 27.61 -15.45 7.96
C LYS A 314 26.98 -14.34 7.09
N ALA A 315 25.84 -13.79 7.50
CA ALA A 315 25.18 -12.71 6.76
C ALA A 315 26.02 -11.42 6.81
N ASN A 316 26.63 -11.16 7.97
CA ASN A 316 27.53 -10.03 8.15
C ASN A 316 28.80 -10.18 7.29
N ASP A 317 29.38 -11.37 7.21
CA ASP A 317 30.55 -11.64 6.36
C ASP A 317 30.24 -11.40 4.88
N GLN A 318 29.10 -11.90 4.39
CA GLN A 318 28.65 -11.68 3.00
C GLN A 318 28.45 -10.19 2.69
N TYR A 319 27.80 -9.47 3.60
CA TYR A 319 27.62 -8.03 3.49
C TYR A 319 28.97 -7.29 3.42
N ILE A 320 29.89 -7.56 4.36
CA ILE A 320 31.20 -6.90 4.44
C ILE A 320 32.02 -7.18 3.17
N GLU A 321 32.03 -8.44 2.72
CA GLU A 321 32.73 -8.84 1.51
C GLU A 321 32.17 -8.14 0.27
N PHE A 322 30.84 -8.11 0.13
CA PHE A 322 30.19 -7.46 -0.99
C PHE A 322 30.47 -5.95 -1.05
N VAL A 323 30.31 -5.23 0.08
CA VAL A 323 30.61 -3.78 0.13
C VAL A 323 32.09 -3.51 -0.17
N ARG A 324 33.01 -4.35 0.32
CA ARG A 324 34.44 -4.26 -0.02
C ARG A 324 34.66 -4.42 -1.52
N ASN A 325 33.99 -5.37 -2.17
CA ASN A 325 34.10 -5.60 -3.60
C ASN A 325 33.57 -4.42 -4.42
N LEU A 326 32.47 -3.80 -4.00
CA LEU A 326 31.96 -2.57 -4.64
C LEU A 326 32.98 -1.42 -4.53
N CYS A 327 33.61 -1.23 -3.37
CA CYS A 327 34.65 -0.21 -3.20
C CYS A 327 35.84 -0.46 -4.14
N THR A 328 36.34 -1.70 -4.21
CA THR A 328 37.42 -2.06 -5.13
C THR A 328 37.03 -1.84 -6.60
N LYS A 329 35.78 -2.19 -6.98
CA LYS A 329 35.26 -1.94 -8.34
C LYS A 329 35.26 -0.43 -8.66
N ARG A 330 34.81 0.42 -7.74
CA ARG A 330 34.82 1.89 -7.91
C ARG A 330 36.23 2.42 -8.13
N ASP A 331 37.15 2.04 -7.26
CA ASP A 331 38.54 2.54 -7.30
C ASP A 331 39.23 2.10 -8.60
N SER A 332 38.87 0.92 -9.13
CA SER A 332 39.33 0.45 -10.44
C SER A 332 38.74 1.27 -11.61
N LYS A 333 37.43 1.55 -11.61
CA LYS A 333 36.78 2.36 -12.66
C LYS A 333 37.38 3.77 -12.75
N GLN A 334 37.68 4.41 -11.60
CA GLN A 334 38.29 5.74 -11.55
C GLN A 334 39.72 5.78 -12.14
N LEU A 335 40.51 4.72 -11.93
CA LEU A 335 41.86 4.61 -12.49
C LEU A 335 41.82 4.49 -14.02
N ASP A 336 40.88 3.71 -14.56
CA ASP A 336 40.71 3.53 -16.00
C ASP A 336 40.26 4.83 -16.71
N GLU A 337 39.34 5.58 -16.11
CA GLU A 337 38.87 6.87 -16.64
C GLU A 337 39.97 7.94 -16.64
N SER A 338 40.72 8.06 -15.53
CA SER A 338 41.86 9.02 -15.46
C SER A 338 42.96 8.72 -16.48
N SER A 339 43.18 7.45 -16.80
CA SER A 339 44.15 7.03 -17.82
C SER A 339 43.69 7.33 -19.25
N ALA A 340 42.38 7.29 -19.50
CA ALA A 340 41.79 7.62 -20.80
C ALA A 340 41.82 9.13 -21.08
N ASP A 341 41.56 9.96 -20.07
CA ASP A 341 41.61 11.42 -20.20
C ASP A 341 43.04 11.92 -20.47
N ASP A 342 44.05 11.38 -19.79
CA ASP A 342 45.47 11.70 -20.03
C ASP A 342 45.93 11.35 -21.46
N MET A 343 45.38 10.28 -22.05
CA MET A 343 45.65 9.91 -23.44
C MET A 343 44.95 10.81 -24.46
N SER A 344 43.77 11.35 -24.13
CA SER A 344 43.01 12.25 -25.00
C SER A 344 43.60 13.67 -25.06
N GLN A 345 44.25 14.12 -23.99
CA GLN A 345 44.93 15.44 -23.92
C GLN A 345 46.31 15.46 -24.59
N GLN A 346 46.83 14.30 -25.01
CA GLN A 346 48.11 14.16 -25.72
C GLN A 346 47.96 14.04 -27.24
N GLN A 347 46.73 14.13 -27.78
CA GLN A 347 46.42 14.24 -29.21
C GLN A 347 45.96 15.66 -29.55
#